data_AF-A0A7X7J1S4-F1
#
_entry.id   AF-A0A7X7J1S4-F1
#
_cell.length_a   1.000
_cell.length_b   1.000
_cell.length_c   1.000
_cell.angle_alpha   90.00
_cell.angle_beta   90.00
_cell.angle_gamma   90.00
#
_symmetry.space_group_name_H-M   'P 1'
#
loop_
_entity.id
_entity.type
_entity.pdbx_description
1 polymer ?
#
loop_
_entity_poly.entity_id
_entity_poly.type
_entity_poly.pdbx_seq_one_letter_code
_entity_poly.pdbx_strand_id
1 'polypeptide(L)'
;MFVVESYAVAVVMCVVTMLCWGSWANTQKLASKEWRFQLFYWDYAIGVLLLTIIFALTLGSMGSAGRTFFADLAQASGKAIGLALLGGIVFNVANILLVAAIDIAGLAVAFPIGIG
;
A
#
# COMPACT_ATOMS: atom_id res chain seq x y z
N MET A 1 13.53 3.34 -14.66
CA MET A 1 12.17 3.33 -14.07
C MET A 1 11.11 3.66 -15.12
N PHE A 2 9.88 3.17 -14.95
CA PHE A 2 8.73 3.51 -15.76
C PHE A 2 8.23 4.91 -15.39
N VAL A 3 8.02 5.75 -16.41
CA VAL A 3 7.50 7.11 -16.25
C VAL A 3 6.24 7.22 -17.10
N VAL A 4 5.18 7.77 -16.52
CA VAL A 4 3.91 7.97 -17.22
C VAL A 4 3.98 9.26 -18.02
N GLU A 5 4.08 9.15 -19.35
CA GLU A 5 4.22 10.31 -20.26
C GLU A 5 2.88 10.77 -20.86
N SER A 6 1.84 9.94 -20.79
CA SER A 6 0.52 10.22 -21.38
C SER A 6 -0.53 10.45 -20.32
N TYR A 7 -1.30 11.54 -20.48
CA TYR A 7 -2.45 11.86 -19.63
C TYR A 7 -3.47 10.72 -19.59
N ALA A 8 -3.77 10.09 -20.74
CA ALA A 8 -4.72 8.99 -20.80
C ALA A 8 -4.26 7.79 -19.96
N VAL A 9 -2.96 7.46 -20.02
CA VAL A 9 -2.38 6.37 -19.20
C VAL A 9 -2.43 6.73 -17.72
N ALA A 10 -2.14 7.98 -17.35
CA ALA A 10 -2.22 8.44 -15.96
C ALA A 10 -3.64 8.31 -15.39
N VAL A 11 -4.66 8.68 -16.18
CA VAL A 11 -6.07 8.55 -15.78
C VAL A 11 -6.45 7.07 -15.62
N VAL A 12 -6.06 6.20 -16.56
CA VAL A 12 -6.32 4.75 -16.45
C VAL A 12 -5.67 4.18 -15.19
N MET A 13 -4.40 4.51 -14.92
CA MET A 13 -3.72 4.06 -13.71
C MET A 13 -4.41 4.58 -12.44
N CYS A 14 -4.86 5.83 -12.43
CA CYS A 14 -5.64 6.39 -11.33
C CYS A 14 -6.94 5.60 -11.09
N VAL A 15 -7.71 5.30 -12.14
CA VAL A 15 -8.93 4.49 -12.04
C VAL A 15 -8.60 3.10 -11.47
N VAL A 16 -7.54 2.45 -11.96
CA VAL A 16 -7.09 1.15 -11.43
C VAL A 16 -6.75 1.27 -9.93
N THR A 17 -6.01 2.30 -9.52
CA THR A 17 -5.69 2.53 -8.10
C THR A 17 -6.94 2.73 -7.25
N MET A 18 -7.92 3.52 -7.73
CA MET A 18 -9.18 3.75 -7.01
C MET A 18 -10.02 2.48 -6.90
N LEU A 19 -10.04 1.64 -7.94
CA LEU A 19 -10.71 0.34 -7.90
C LEU A 19 -10.06 -0.61 -6.90
N CYS A 20 -8.73 -0.72 -6.92
CA CYS A 20 -7.98 -1.52 -5.94
C CYS A 20 -8.24 -1.04 -4.52
N TRP A 21 -8.19 0.27 -4.27
CA TRP A 21 -8.43 0.82 -2.94
C TRP A 21 -9.86 0.57 -2.46
N GLY A 22 -10.86 0.85 -3.29
CA GLY A 22 -12.28 0.61 -2.96
C GLY A 22 -12.64 -0.88 -2.83
N SER A 23 -11.92 -1.77 -3.51
CA SER A 23 -12.13 -3.21 -3.40
C SER A 23 -11.83 -3.77 -2.00
N TRP A 24 -10.96 -3.10 -1.24
CA TRP A 24 -10.49 -3.59 0.06
C TRP A 24 -11.64 -3.79 1.06
N ALA A 25 -12.53 -2.81 1.22
CA ALA A 25 -13.65 -2.93 2.16
C ALA A 25 -14.64 -4.04 1.74
N ASN A 26 -14.81 -4.23 0.43
CA ASN A 26 -15.68 -5.27 -0.13
C ASN A 26 -15.10 -6.67 0.08
N THR A 27 -13.79 -6.85 -0.16
CA THR A 27 -13.12 -8.13 0.06
C THR A 27 -12.99 -8.46 1.54
N GLN A 28 -12.77 -7.46 2.41
CA GLN A 28 -12.78 -7.64 3.85
C GLN A 28 -14.16 -8.12 4.35
N LYS A 29 -15.24 -7.48 3.91
CA LYS A 29 -16.62 -7.87 4.25
C LYS A 29 -16.99 -9.26 3.72
N LEU A 30 -16.45 -9.65 2.57
CA LEU A 30 -16.64 -10.99 2.02
C LEU A 30 -15.88 -12.04 2.85
N ALA A 31 -14.62 -11.77 3.17
CA ALA A 31 -13.74 -12.66 3.91
C ALA A 31 -14.15 -12.81 5.38
N SER A 32 -14.72 -11.79 6.01
CA SER A 32 -15.10 -11.80 7.43
C SER A 32 -16.14 -12.87 7.80
N LYS A 33 -16.77 -13.52 6.81
CA LYS A 33 -17.67 -14.66 7.02
C LYS A 33 -16.93 -15.91 7.50
N GLU A 34 -15.70 -16.11 7.04
CA GLU A 34 -14.91 -17.34 7.26
C GLU A 34 -13.50 -17.06 7.80
N TRP A 35 -13.03 -15.81 7.72
CA TRP A 35 -11.66 -15.41 8.02
C TRP A 35 -11.62 -14.27 9.03
N ARG A 36 -10.78 -14.42 10.05
CA ARG A 36 -10.65 -13.42 11.11
C ARG A 36 -10.01 -12.16 10.56
N PHE A 37 -10.48 -11.01 11.03
CA PHE A 37 -9.99 -9.70 10.60
C PHE A 37 -8.48 -9.53 10.74
N GLN A 38 -7.90 -10.02 11.85
CA GLN A 38 -6.46 -9.93 12.06
C GLN A 38 -5.66 -10.73 11.01
N LEU A 39 -6.16 -11.91 10.62
CA LEU A 39 -5.52 -12.75 9.60
C LEU A 39 -5.65 -12.14 8.21
N PHE A 40 -6.82 -11.57 7.88
CA PHE A 40 -7.02 -10.81 6.65
C PHE A 40 -6.02 -9.65 6.52
N TYR A 41 -5.74 -8.95 7.62
CA TYR A 41 -4.75 -7.86 7.63
C TYR A 41 -3.31 -8.36 7.42
N TRP A 42 -2.97 -9.54 7.94
CA TRP A 42 -1.68 -10.17 7.66
C TRP A 42 -1.54 -10.53 6.18
N ASP A 43 -2.56 -11.16 5.60
CA ASP A 43 -2.59 -11.50 4.17
C ASP A 43 -2.45 -10.25 3.30
N TYR A 44 -3.17 -9.18 3.66
CA TYR A 44 -3.06 -7.88 3.01
C TYR A 44 -1.63 -7.31 3.08
N ALA A 45 -1.01 -7.30 4.26
CA ALA A 45 0.33 -6.76 4.45
C ALA A 45 1.38 -7.55 3.63
N ILE A 46 1.29 -8.88 3.64
CA ILE A 46 2.16 -9.75 2.83
C ILE A 46 1.93 -9.51 1.33
N GLY A 47 0.67 -9.41 0.91
CA GLY A 47 0.32 -9.11 -0.48
C GLY A 47 0.89 -7.78 -0.97
N VAL A 48 0.81 -6.72 -0.15
CA VAL A 48 1.41 -5.41 -0.45
C VAL A 48 2.94 -5.51 -0.51
N LEU A 49 3.58 -6.26 0.40
CA LEU A 49 5.03 -6.48 0.34
C LEU A 49 5.45 -7.18 -0.96
N LEU A 50 4.75 -8.25 -1.34
CA LEU A 50 5.05 -8.97 -2.58
C LEU A 50 4.82 -8.07 -3.81
N LEU A 51 3.71 -7.34 -3.84
CA LEU A 51 3.39 -6.42 -4.94
C LEU A 51 4.43 -5.30 -5.07
N THR A 52 4.88 -4.72 -3.95
CA THR A 52 5.91 -3.67 -3.96
C THR A 52 7.25 -4.20 -4.43
N ILE A 53 7.63 -5.44 -4.08
CA ILE A 53 8.83 -6.10 -4.63
C ILE A 53 8.68 -6.29 -6.14
N ILE A 54 7.53 -6.81 -6.60
CA ILE A 54 7.27 -6.99 -8.04
C ILE A 54 7.38 -5.64 -8.76
N PHE A 55 6.77 -4.58 -8.24
CA PHE A 55 6.86 -3.25 -8.85
C PHE A 55 8.27 -2.68 -8.83
N ALA A 56 9.03 -2.86 -7.75
CA ALA A 56 10.42 -2.41 -7.68
C ALA A 56 11.30 -3.09 -8.75
N LEU A 57 11.13 -4.40 -8.94
CA LEU A 57 11.88 -5.19 -9.92
C LEU A 57 11.39 -5.01 -11.36
N THR A 58 10.13 -4.59 -11.54
CA THR A 58 9.54 -4.35 -12.88
C THR A 58 9.48 -2.86 -13.19
N LEU A 59 8.40 -2.17 -12.84
CA LEU A 59 8.20 -0.75 -13.11
C LEU A 59 9.36 0.13 -12.59
N GLY A 60 9.94 -0.21 -11.44
CA GLY A 60 11.10 0.50 -10.88
C GLY A 60 12.41 0.28 -11.66
N SER A 61 12.53 -0.79 -12.45
CA SER A 61 13.82 -1.22 -13.02
C SER A 61 13.82 -1.45 -14.54
N MET A 62 12.67 -1.63 -15.20
CA MET A 62 12.55 -1.99 -16.62
C MET A 62 12.24 -0.83 -17.57
N GLY A 63 12.10 0.41 -17.07
CA GLY A 63 11.86 1.59 -17.91
C GLY A 63 13.13 2.28 -18.40
N SER A 64 13.01 3.00 -19.52
CA SER A 64 14.12 3.70 -20.22
C SER A 64 14.53 5.03 -19.59
N ALA A 65 13.70 5.58 -18.70
CA ALA A 65 13.96 6.85 -18.03
C ALA A 65 14.50 6.63 -16.61
N GLY A 66 15.39 7.51 -16.14
CA GLY A 66 15.89 7.50 -14.77
C GLY A 66 16.75 6.29 -14.40
N ARG A 67 16.88 6.03 -13.08
CA ARG A 67 17.70 4.93 -12.54
C ARG A 67 16.85 3.68 -12.27
N THR A 68 17.53 2.55 -12.06
CA THR A 68 16.90 1.31 -11.60
C THR A 68 16.74 1.34 -10.09
N PHE A 69 15.81 0.54 -9.56
CA PHE A 69 15.55 0.46 -8.12
C PHE A 69 16.83 0.19 -7.31
N PHE A 70 17.66 -0.78 -7.72
CA PHE A 70 18.90 -1.10 -7.01
C PHE A 70 19.93 0.03 -7.04
N ALA A 71 19.99 0.80 -8.13
CA ALA A 71 20.87 1.96 -8.21
C ALA A 71 20.38 3.11 -7.30
N ASP A 72 19.07 3.31 -7.18
CA ASP A 72 18.49 4.26 -6.21
C ASP A 72 18.71 3.80 -4.76
N LEU A 73 18.60 2.50 -4.49
CA LEU A 73 18.85 1.94 -3.16
C LEU A 73 20.33 2.05 -2.77
N ALA A 74 21.26 1.76 -3.68
CA ALA A 74 22.70 1.79 -3.41
C ALA A 74 23.24 3.19 -3.06
N GLN A 75 22.62 4.24 -3.57
CA GLN A 75 23.02 5.63 -3.28
C GLN A 75 22.20 6.27 -2.15
N ALA A 76 21.12 5.61 -1.70
CA ALA A 76 20.27 6.16 -0.66
C ALA A 76 21.06 6.32 0.64
N SER A 77 21.07 7.53 1.21
CA SER A 77 21.74 7.75 2.50
C SER A 77 21.09 6.89 3.58
N GLY A 78 21.89 6.42 4.55
CA GLY A 78 21.37 5.67 5.70
C GLY A 78 20.29 6.44 6.46
N LYS A 79 20.38 7.78 6.50
CA LYS A 79 19.35 8.65 7.09
C LYS A 79 18.01 8.55 6.32
N ALA A 80 18.04 8.56 4.99
CA ALA A 80 16.83 8.45 4.17
C ALA A 80 16.17 7.08 4.35
N ILE A 81 16.96 6.00 4.35
CA ILE A 81 16.47 4.64 4.61
C ILE A 81 15.85 4.56 6.02
N GLY A 82 16.54 5.09 7.03
CA GLY A 82 16.05 5.11 8.41
C GLY A 82 14.72 5.86 8.56
N LEU A 83 14.57 7.01 7.89
CA LEU A 83 13.31 7.76 7.88
C LEU A 83 12.19 7.01 7.15
N ALA A 84 12.47 6.33 6.04
CA ALA A 84 11.49 5.52 5.33
C ALA A 84 10.98 4.35 6.19
N LEU A 85 11.89 3.66 6.88
CA LEU A 85 11.54 2.59 7.82
C LEU A 85 10.73 3.11 9.01
N LEU A 86 11.15 4.24 9.60
CA LEU A 86 10.42 4.86 10.71
C LEU A 86 9.01 5.28 10.28
N GLY A 87 8.87 5.89 9.10
CA GLY A 87 7.57 6.22 8.52
C GLY A 87 6.68 4.98 8.36
N GLY A 88 7.25 3.87 7.88
CA GLY A 88 6.55 2.59 7.79
C GLY A 88 6.11 2.04 9.14
N ILE A 89 6.95 2.12 10.18
CA ILE A 89 6.61 1.71 11.54
C ILE A 89 5.46 2.55 12.09
N VAL A 90 5.55 3.87 11.99
CA VAL A 90 4.51 4.80 12.47
C VAL A 90 3.19 4.53 11.74
N PHE A 91 3.23 4.34 10.43
CA PHE A 91 2.04 4.02 9.63
C PHE A 91 1.45 2.66 10.00
N ASN A 92 2.27 1.66 10.31
CA ASN A 92 1.79 0.35 10.76
C ASN A 92 1.10 0.45 12.13
N VAL A 93 1.66 1.22 13.07
CA VAL A 93 1.01 1.49 14.36
C VAL A 93 -0.34 2.19 14.15
N ALA A 94 -0.41 3.19 13.27
CA ALA A 94 -1.67 3.85 12.93
C ALA A 94 -2.72 2.86 12.37
N ASN A 95 -2.31 1.92 11.52
CA ASN A 95 -3.21 0.87 11.01
C ASN A 95 -3.72 -0.07 12.11
N ILE A 96 -2.87 -0.45 13.07
CA ILE A 96 -3.30 -1.28 14.21
C ILE A 96 -4.34 -0.53 15.06
N LEU A 97 -4.12 0.76 15.30
CA LEU A 97 -5.07 1.60 16.03
C LEU A 97 -6.39 1.77 15.25
N LEU A 98 -6.34 1.92 13.93
CA LEU A 98 -7.54 1.95 13.08
C LEU A 98 -8.30 0.62 13.19
N VAL A 99 -7.61 -0.52 13.12
CA VAL A 99 -8.19 -1.85 13.28
C VAL A 99 -8.91 -2.00 14.62
N ALA A 100 -8.29 -1.54 15.71
CA ALA A 100 -8.90 -1.52 17.03
C ALA A 100 -10.14 -0.60 17.09
N ALA A 101 -10.07 0.58 16.45
CA ALA A 101 -11.21 1.50 16.36
C ALA A 101 -12.38 0.91 15.55
N ILE A 102 -12.09 0.18 14.45
CA ILE A 102 -13.09 -0.53 13.65
C ILE A 102 -13.80 -1.61 14.48
N ASP A 103 -13.06 -2.33 15.32
CA ASP A 103 -13.62 -3.38 16.19
C ASP A 103 -14.59 -2.80 17.24
N ILE A 104 -14.31 -1.59 17.74
CA ILE A 104 -15.11 -0.91 18.77
C ILE A 104 -16.30 -0.14 18.18
N ALA A 105 -16.06 0.68 17.15
CA ALA A 105 -17.03 1.65 16.62
C ALA A 105 -17.65 1.23 15.28
N GLY A 106 -17.16 0.15 14.68
CA GLY A 106 -17.58 -0.31 13.36
C GLY A 106 -16.90 0.44 12.21
N LEU A 107 -16.82 -0.22 11.04
CA LEU A 107 -16.14 0.28 9.85
C LEU A 107 -16.70 1.64 9.37
N ALA A 108 -18.02 1.83 9.45
CA ALA A 108 -18.69 3.05 8.96
C ALA A 108 -18.32 4.32 9.76
N VAL A 109 -17.86 4.18 11.01
CA VAL A 109 -17.52 5.30 11.89
C VAL A 109 -16.01 5.46 12.00
N ALA A 110 -15.29 4.37 12.23
CA ALA A 110 -13.85 4.42 12.45
C ALA A 110 -13.08 4.81 11.18
N PHE A 111 -13.53 4.37 10.00
CA PHE A 111 -12.81 4.61 8.75
C PHE A 111 -12.80 6.09 8.34
N PRO A 112 -13.94 6.83 8.27
CA PRO A 112 -13.94 8.26 7.94
C PRO A 112 -13.20 9.16 8.93
N ILE A 113 -13.10 8.74 10.20
CA ILE A 113 -12.41 9.53 11.23
C ILE A 113 -10.90 9.25 11.22
N GLY A 114 -10.50 8.00 11.01
CA GLY A 114 -9.11 7.57 11.11
C GLY A 114 -8.28 7.85 9.86
N ILE A 115 -8.78 7.48 8.67
CA ILE A 115 -8.01 7.49 7.41
C ILE A 115 -8.87 7.91 6.19
N GLY A 116 -10.16 8.18 6.35
CA GLY A 116 -11.09 8.50 5.26
C GLY A 116 -11.13 9.97 4.84
#